data_AF-A0A670YY01-F1
#
_entry.id   AF-A0A670YY01-F1
#
_cell.length_a   1.000
_cell.length_b   1.000
_cell.length_c   1.000
_cell.angle_alpha   90.00
_cell.angle_beta   90.00
_cell.angle_gamma   90.00
#
_symmetry.space_group_name_H-M   'P 1'
#
loop_
_entity.id
_entity.type
_entity.pdbx_description
1 polymer ?
#
loop_
_entity_poly.entity_id
_entity_poly.type
_entity_poly.pdbx_seq_one_letter_code
_entity_poly.pdbx_strand_id
1 'polypeptide(L)'
;MYPIGYVDRMADLVAIWEVGLSDGVHKIEFEHGTTSGKRVVYVDGKEIIRKEWMFKLVGKETFTVGAANTKATINIDAVSGFAYEYTLEIDGKSLKKYLENRSKTTNTWVLHLDGTDFRVVLEKDTMDVWCNGKKVETAGEFVEDGTETHFSIGKHNCYIKAVSSGKRREGILHMLIVDDGEIPEVLE
;
A
#
# COMPACT_ATOMS: atom_id res chain seq x y z
N MET A 1 -20.59 -16.65 3.73
CA MET A 1 -20.94 -15.47 4.56
C MET A 1 -19.85 -15.34 5.61
N TYR A 2 -18.89 -14.44 5.39
CA TYR A 2 -17.84 -14.20 6.38
C TYR A 2 -18.45 -13.38 7.54
N PRO A 3 -18.11 -13.67 8.80
CA PRO A 3 -18.65 -12.94 9.94
C PRO A 3 -18.30 -11.45 9.82
N ILE A 4 -19.19 -10.58 10.29
CA ILE A 4 -19.08 -9.11 10.21
C ILE A 4 -17.73 -8.58 10.75
N GLY A 5 -17.12 -9.28 11.71
CA GLY A 5 -15.78 -8.94 12.22
C GLY A 5 -14.61 -9.22 11.27
N TYR A 6 -14.76 -10.07 10.26
CA TYR A 6 -13.72 -10.36 9.27
C TYR A 6 -13.54 -9.22 8.26
N VAL A 7 -14.64 -8.52 7.94
CA VAL A 7 -14.63 -7.40 6.98
C VAL A 7 -14.01 -6.15 7.64
N ASP A 8 -14.30 -5.90 8.92
CA ASP A 8 -13.72 -4.81 9.70
C ASP A 8 -12.22 -5.00 9.95
N ARG A 9 -11.78 -6.26 10.15
CA ARG A 9 -10.35 -6.62 10.27
C ARG A 9 -9.53 -6.20 9.05
N MET A 10 -10.09 -6.26 7.84
CA MET A 10 -9.33 -5.93 6.62
C MET A 10 -9.19 -4.42 6.37
N ALA A 11 -10.10 -3.59 6.91
CA ALA A 11 -10.09 -2.16 6.65
C ALA A 11 -8.91 -1.44 7.35
N ASP A 12 -8.58 -1.86 8.58
CA ASP A 12 -7.55 -1.22 9.39
C ASP A 12 -6.23 -2.01 9.46
N LEU A 13 -6.11 -3.16 8.79
CA LEU A 13 -4.87 -3.94 8.75
C LEU A 13 -3.81 -3.20 7.93
N VAL A 14 -2.79 -2.67 8.61
CA VAL A 14 -1.77 -1.81 7.99
C VAL A 14 -0.42 -2.48 7.81
N ALA A 15 -0.14 -3.59 8.50
CA ALA A 15 1.12 -4.30 8.38
C ALA A 15 1.04 -5.77 8.79
N ILE A 16 1.86 -6.59 8.14
CA ILE A 16 2.11 -8.00 8.48
C ILE A 16 3.62 -8.24 8.44
N TRP A 17 4.13 -8.99 9.41
CA TRP A 17 5.51 -9.47 9.43
C TRP A 17 5.54 -10.97 9.70
N GLU A 18 6.46 -11.66 9.05
CA GLU A 18 6.84 -13.04 9.41
C GLU A 18 8.24 -13.01 10.00
N VAL A 19 8.38 -13.52 11.23
CA VAL A 19 9.63 -13.48 12.00
C VAL A 19 10.06 -14.90 12.32
N GLY A 20 11.25 -15.29 11.84
CA GLY A 20 11.90 -16.52 12.26
C GLY A 20 12.54 -16.37 13.63
N LEU A 21 11.99 -17.04 14.64
CA LEU A 21 12.57 -17.21 15.98
C LEU A 21 13.05 -18.65 16.18
N SER A 22 13.67 -18.91 17.34
CA SER A 22 14.19 -20.24 17.69
C SER A 22 13.12 -21.34 17.73
N ASP A 23 11.87 -20.97 18.00
CA ASP A 23 10.72 -21.87 18.14
C ASP A 23 9.84 -21.93 16.89
N GLY A 24 10.20 -21.22 15.81
CA GLY A 24 9.52 -21.28 14.53
C GLY A 24 9.32 -19.91 13.88
N VAL A 25 8.50 -19.91 12.83
CA VAL A 25 8.08 -18.66 12.16
C VAL A 25 6.80 -18.18 12.83
N HIS A 26 6.81 -16.92 13.27
CA HIS A 26 5.66 -16.25 13.87
C HIS A 26 5.11 -15.18 12.94
N LYS A 27 3.78 -15.14 12.80
CA LYS A 27 3.09 -14.12 12.01
C LYS A 27 2.58 -13.02 12.92
N ILE A 28 2.97 -11.78 12.66
CA ILE A 28 2.56 -10.60 13.41
C ILE A 28 1.71 -9.74 12.50
N GLU A 29 0.52 -9.35 12.96
CA GLU A 29 -0.42 -8.52 12.21
C GLU A 29 -0.76 -7.28 13.04
N PHE A 30 -0.78 -6.11 12.39
CA PHE A 30 -1.06 -4.85 13.05
C PHE A 30 -2.19 -4.07 12.38
N GLU A 31 -3.22 -3.79 13.16
CA GLU A 31 -4.29 -2.87 12.78
C GLU A 31 -4.02 -1.47 13.35
N HIS A 32 -4.22 -0.43 12.53
CA HIS A 32 -4.17 0.96 12.97
C HIS A 32 -5.28 1.81 12.33
N GLY A 33 -6.30 2.13 13.13
CA GLY A 33 -7.39 3.01 12.72
C GLY A 33 -6.96 4.48 12.79
N THR A 34 -6.75 5.12 11.64
CA THR A 34 -6.26 6.51 11.58
C THR A 34 -7.28 7.57 12.00
N THR A 35 -8.57 7.21 12.08
CA THR A 35 -9.64 8.09 12.59
C THR A 35 -9.81 8.00 14.11
N SER A 36 -9.74 6.80 14.68
CA SER A 36 -9.96 6.52 16.12
C SER A 36 -8.66 6.44 16.92
N GLY A 37 -7.52 6.26 16.25
CA GLY A 37 -6.27 5.83 16.88
C GLY A 37 -6.31 4.38 17.39
N LYS A 38 -7.27 3.57 16.91
CA LYS A 38 -7.35 2.14 17.27
C LYS A 38 -6.04 1.45 16.93
N ARG A 39 -5.50 0.64 17.84
CA ARG A 39 -4.33 -0.21 17.61
C ARG A 39 -4.61 -1.63 18.05
N VAL A 40 -4.42 -2.61 17.17
CA VAL A 40 -4.56 -4.02 17.51
C VAL A 40 -3.36 -4.79 17.01
N VAL A 41 -2.73 -5.58 17.89
CA VAL A 41 -1.61 -6.45 17.53
C VAL A 41 -2.05 -7.90 17.67
N TYR A 42 -1.85 -8.68 16.63
CA TYR A 42 -2.02 -10.13 16.67
C TYR A 42 -0.67 -10.81 16.47
N VAL A 43 -0.49 -11.93 17.16
CA VAL A 43 0.64 -12.85 16.99
C VAL A 43 0.06 -14.24 16.78
N ASP A 44 0.36 -14.87 15.65
CA ASP A 44 -0.16 -16.18 15.23
C ASP A 44 -1.70 -16.26 15.31
N GLY A 45 -2.36 -15.18 14.88
CA GLY A 45 -3.82 -15.06 14.89
C GLY A 45 -4.44 -14.78 16.27
N LYS A 46 -3.64 -14.72 17.34
CA LYS A 46 -4.09 -14.36 18.69
C LYS A 46 -3.89 -12.88 18.95
N GLU A 47 -4.94 -12.20 19.42
CA GLU A 47 -4.84 -10.81 19.87
C GLU A 47 -3.99 -10.70 21.14
N ILE A 48 -2.97 -9.84 21.10
CA ILE A 48 -2.05 -9.58 22.22
C ILE A 48 -2.23 -8.16 22.77
N ILE A 49 -2.54 -7.19 21.90
CA ILE A 49 -2.81 -5.80 22.28
C ILE A 49 -4.08 -5.34 21.59
N ARG A 50 -4.96 -4.66 22.33
CA ARG A 50 -6.06 -3.86 21.80
C ARG A 50 -6.15 -2.53 22.51
N LYS A 51 -6.15 -1.45 21.73
CA LYS A 51 -6.47 -0.10 22.16
C LYS A 51 -7.55 0.41 21.24
N GLU A 52 -8.75 0.59 21.78
CA GLU A 52 -9.92 0.94 20.96
C GLU A 52 -9.90 2.40 20.51
N TRP A 53 -9.24 3.27 21.29
CA TRP A 53 -9.16 4.69 21.00
C TRP A 53 -7.86 5.31 21.50
N MET A 54 -7.23 6.15 20.68
CA MET A 54 -6.07 6.95 21.05
C MET A 54 -6.09 8.31 20.37
N PHE A 55 -5.83 9.37 21.13
CA PHE A 55 -5.70 10.72 20.57
C PHE A 55 -4.44 10.88 19.70
N LYS A 56 -3.35 10.20 20.05
CA LYS A 56 -2.06 10.28 19.34
C LYS A 56 -1.89 9.10 18.40
N LEU A 57 -1.74 9.37 17.10
CA LEU A 57 -1.62 8.36 16.06
C LEU A 57 -0.21 7.79 15.93
N VAL A 58 0.84 8.58 16.22
CA VAL A 58 2.24 8.11 16.26
C VAL A 58 2.63 7.56 17.63
N GLY A 59 3.67 6.74 17.70
CA GLY A 59 4.17 6.17 18.95
C GLY A 59 4.66 4.74 18.75
N LYS A 60 4.53 3.91 19.79
CA LYS A 60 4.97 2.52 19.72
C LYS A 60 4.11 1.59 20.57
N GLU A 61 4.07 0.33 20.17
CA GLU A 61 3.47 -0.77 20.91
C GLU A 61 4.52 -1.86 21.13
N THR A 62 4.73 -2.24 22.39
CA THR A 62 5.72 -3.25 22.78
C THR A 62 5.02 -4.49 23.33
N PHE A 63 5.42 -5.66 22.85
CA PHE A 63 4.85 -6.96 23.21
C PHE A 63 5.93 -8.05 23.15
N THR A 64 5.55 -9.31 23.38
CA THR A 64 6.43 -10.47 23.30
C THR A 64 5.94 -11.47 22.26
N VAL A 65 6.88 -12.20 21.64
CA VAL A 65 6.62 -13.18 20.57
C VAL A 65 7.35 -14.49 20.90
N GLY A 66 6.71 -15.62 20.57
CA GLY A 66 7.28 -16.95 20.75
C GLY A 66 7.41 -17.41 22.21
N ALA A 67 7.85 -18.65 22.38
CA ALA A 67 8.02 -19.33 23.66
C ALA A 67 9.11 -18.67 24.53
N ALA A 68 10.10 -18.04 23.90
CA ALA A 68 11.17 -17.33 24.59
C ALA A 68 10.75 -15.93 25.10
N ASN A 69 9.51 -15.49 24.84
CA ASN A 69 9.04 -14.14 25.11
C ASN A 69 9.96 -13.05 24.53
N THR A 70 10.44 -13.28 23.31
CA THR A 70 11.31 -12.35 22.59
C THR A 70 10.64 -10.99 22.46
N LYS A 71 11.37 -9.92 22.77
CA LYS A 71 10.79 -8.57 22.81
C LYS A 71 10.55 -8.06 21.40
N ALA A 72 9.33 -7.66 21.13
CA ALA A 72 8.91 -7.04 19.88
C ALA A 72 8.41 -5.61 20.12
N THR A 73 8.70 -4.68 19.22
CA THR A 73 8.15 -3.32 19.26
C THR A 73 7.75 -2.87 17.87
N ILE A 74 6.48 -2.48 17.71
CA ILE A 74 5.99 -1.79 16.52
C ILE A 74 6.13 -0.30 16.77
N ASN A 75 6.91 0.39 15.94
CA ASN A 75 6.97 1.85 15.89
C ASN A 75 6.03 2.37 14.81
N ILE A 76 5.37 3.49 15.10
CA ILE A 76 4.44 4.20 14.24
C ILE A 76 4.96 5.61 14.09
N ASP A 77 5.51 5.91 12.93
CA ASP A 77 6.13 7.19 12.63
C ASP A 77 5.29 7.93 11.59
N ALA A 78 5.10 9.24 11.81
CA ALA A 78 4.51 10.07 10.77
C ALA A 78 5.54 10.31 9.67
N VAL A 79 5.14 10.09 8.43
CA VAL A 79 5.93 10.43 7.24
C VAL A 79 5.21 11.51 6.44
N SER A 80 5.85 12.01 5.39
CA SER A 80 5.27 13.05 4.53
C SER A 80 3.92 12.62 3.94
N GLY A 81 3.05 13.59 3.61
CA GLY A 81 1.77 13.31 2.95
C GLY A 81 0.69 12.71 3.86
N PHE A 82 0.68 13.03 5.17
CA PHE A 82 -0.31 12.51 6.14
C PHE A 82 -0.33 10.97 6.24
N ALA A 83 0.80 10.35 5.94
CA ALA A 83 0.99 8.91 5.99
C ALA A 83 1.73 8.47 7.26
N TYR A 84 1.63 7.18 7.56
CA TYR A 84 2.35 6.54 8.66
C TYR A 84 3.23 5.41 8.13
N GLU A 85 4.43 5.30 8.70
CA GLU A 85 5.32 4.16 8.54
C GLU A 85 5.21 3.26 9.79
N TYR A 86 5.29 1.95 9.56
CA TYR A 86 5.24 0.94 10.61
C TYR A 86 6.51 0.09 10.54
N THR A 87 7.29 0.10 11.61
CA THR A 87 8.53 -0.69 11.71
C THR A 87 8.42 -1.66 12.87
N LEU A 88 8.74 -2.93 12.65
CA LEU A 88 8.85 -3.92 13.71
C LEU A 88 10.30 -4.05 14.14
N GLU A 89 10.56 -4.00 15.44
CA GLU A 89 11.85 -4.30 16.04
C GLU A 89 11.75 -5.60 16.84
N ILE A 90 12.66 -6.54 16.59
CA ILE A 90 12.82 -7.78 17.36
C ILE A 90 14.16 -7.72 18.09
N ASP A 91 14.15 -7.77 19.41
CA ASP A 91 15.35 -7.62 20.27
C ASP A 91 16.22 -6.39 19.90
N GLY A 92 15.57 -5.28 19.54
CA GLY A 92 16.24 -4.04 19.16
C GLY A 92 16.85 -4.04 17.75
N LYS A 93 16.64 -5.09 16.95
CA LYS A 93 16.96 -5.11 15.52
C LYS A 93 15.71 -4.80 14.69
N SER A 94 15.76 -3.73 13.91
CA SER A 94 14.64 -3.32 13.07
C SER A 94 14.51 -4.22 11.85
N LEU A 95 13.32 -4.80 11.68
CA LEU A 95 12.85 -5.42 10.44
C LEU A 95 11.93 -4.41 9.75
N LYS A 96 12.42 -3.80 8.67
CA LYS A 96 11.60 -2.96 7.81
C LYS A 96 10.56 -3.81 7.06
N LYS A 97 9.39 -3.22 6.84
CA LYS A 97 8.16 -3.84 6.36
C LYS A 97 8.33 -4.72 5.11
N TYR A 98 7.56 -5.82 5.04
CA TYR A 98 7.20 -6.51 3.81
C TYR A 98 5.68 -6.42 3.64
N LEU A 99 5.19 -5.28 3.14
CA LEU A 99 3.83 -5.03 2.58
C LEU A 99 3.67 -3.51 2.38
N GLU A 100 4.12 -2.98 1.25
CA GLU A 100 3.81 -1.59 0.86
C GLU A 100 2.30 -1.40 0.66
N ASN A 101 1.76 -0.25 1.08
CA ASN A 101 0.46 0.21 0.60
C ASN A 101 0.60 0.46 -0.90
N ARG A 102 0.19 -0.51 -1.71
CA ARG A 102 0.32 -0.47 -3.16
C ARG A 102 -0.32 0.78 -3.78
N SER A 103 -1.37 1.34 -3.19
CA SER A 103 -1.99 2.61 -3.62
C SER A 103 -1.09 3.85 -3.44
N LYS A 104 -0.08 3.82 -2.56
CA LYS A 104 0.88 4.93 -2.39
C LYS A 104 2.06 4.84 -3.35
N THR A 105 2.50 3.63 -3.68
CA THR A 105 3.66 3.39 -4.56
C THR A 105 3.27 3.10 -6.00
N THR A 106 2.02 2.74 -6.24
CA THR A 106 1.51 2.46 -7.58
C THR A 106 0.11 3.07 -7.80
N ASN A 107 -0.26 3.23 -9.06
CA ASN A 107 -1.67 3.33 -9.49
C ASN A 107 -2.01 2.08 -10.30
N THR A 108 -3.23 1.55 -10.16
CA THR A 108 -3.66 0.34 -10.88
C THR A 108 -4.96 0.58 -11.62
N TRP A 109 -5.03 0.11 -12.86
CA TRP A 109 -6.23 0.14 -13.69
C TRP A 109 -6.53 -1.25 -14.25
N VAL A 110 -7.81 -1.56 -14.38
CA VAL A 110 -8.30 -2.76 -15.06
C VAL A 110 -9.23 -2.32 -16.17
N LEU A 111 -8.99 -2.83 -17.37
CA LEU A 111 -9.75 -2.48 -18.57
C LEU A 111 -9.95 -3.69 -19.47
N HIS A 112 -11.00 -3.64 -20.29
CA HIS A 112 -11.34 -4.67 -21.25
C HIS A 112 -11.16 -4.14 -22.68
N LEU A 113 -10.25 -4.72 -23.44
CA LEU A 113 -9.95 -4.31 -24.83
C LEU A 113 -9.99 -5.54 -25.75
N ASP A 114 -10.64 -5.41 -26.90
CA ASP A 114 -10.71 -6.46 -27.93
C ASP A 114 -11.10 -7.87 -27.38
N GLY A 115 -11.98 -7.93 -26.37
CA GLY A 115 -12.41 -9.20 -25.78
C GLY A 115 -11.48 -9.76 -24.69
N THR A 116 -10.44 -9.02 -24.29
CA THR A 116 -9.43 -9.45 -23.32
C THR A 116 -9.32 -8.47 -22.15
N ASP A 117 -9.21 -8.99 -20.93
CA ASP A 117 -8.96 -8.18 -19.74
C ASP A 117 -7.46 -7.86 -19.60
N PHE A 118 -7.18 -6.60 -19.29
CA PHE A 118 -5.84 -6.09 -19.05
C PHE A 118 -5.77 -5.42 -17.69
N ARG A 119 -4.61 -5.59 -17.05
CA ARG A 119 -4.24 -4.89 -15.83
C ARG A 119 -3.01 -4.03 -16.09
N VAL A 120 -3.18 -2.72 -15.93
CA VAL A 120 -2.12 -1.72 -16.08
C VAL A 120 -1.72 -1.23 -14.69
N VAL A 121 -0.42 -1.17 -14.43
CA VAL A 121 0.13 -0.67 -13.16
C VAL A 121 1.22 0.36 -13.47
N LEU A 122 1.09 1.54 -12.89
CA LEU A 122 2.15 2.55 -12.84
C LEU A 122 2.90 2.41 -11.53
N GLU A 123 4.22 2.24 -11.57
CA GLU A 123 5.08 2.38 -10.40
C GLU A 123 5.55 3.83 -10.27
N LYS A 124 5.12 4.54 -9.21
CA LYS A 124 5.27 6.00 -9.08
C LYS A 124 6.71 6.47 -8.86
N ASP A 125 7.58 5.59 -8.38
CA ASP A 125 9.00 5.91 -8.10
C ASP A 125 9.85 5.78 -9.37
N THR A 126 9.74 4.64 -10.05
CA THR A 126 10.47 4.35 -11.29
C THR A 126 9.82 4.96 -12.52
N MET A 127 8.54 5.34 -12.42
CA MET A 127 7.65 5.68 -13.53
C MET A 127 7.47 4.55 -14.55
N ASP A 128 7.77 3.31 -14.15
CA ASP A 128 7.60 2.14 -15.01
C ASP A 128 6.12 1.78 -15.17
N VAL A 129 5.74 1.45 -16.40
CA VAL A 129 4.40 0.96 -16.74
C VAL A 129 4.46 -0.55 -16.97
N TRP A 130 3.54 -1.27 -16.33
CA TRP A 130 3.41 -2.71 -16.43
C TRP A 130 2.04 -3.08 -16.97
N CYS A 131 1.98 -3.97 -17.96
CA CYS A 131 0.75 -4.54 -18.49
C CYS A 131 0.75 -6.05 -18.30
N ASN A 132 -0.23 -6.59 -17.57
CA ASN A 132 -0.34 -8.02 -17.23
C ASN A 132 0.96 -8.61 -16.66
N GLY A 133 1.66 -7.84 -15.82
CA GLY A 133 2.91 -8.25 -15.17
C GLY A 133 4.17 -8.15 -16.03
N LYS A 134 4.08 -7.61 -17.26
CA LYS A 134 5.23 -7.33 -18.13
C LYS A 134 5.43 -5.84 -18.27
N LYS A 135 6.68 -5.38 -18.08
CA LYS A 135 7.06 -3.99 -18.33
C LYS A 135 6.87 -3.66 -19.81
N VAL A 136 6.18 -2.57 -20.11
CA VAL A 136 5.98 -2.09 -21.48
C VAL A 136 7.00 -0.99 -21.82
N GLU A 137 7.25 -0.81 -23.11
CA GLU A 137 8.02 0.34 -23.59
C GLU A 137 7.18 1.60 -23.50
N THR A 138 7.80 2.69 -23.05
CA THR A 138 7.12 3.96 -22.78
C THR A 138 7.88 5.13 -23.40
N ALA A 139 7.16 6.14 -23.86
CA ALA A 139 7.72 7.43 -24.28
C ALA A 139 7.10 8.56 -23.46
N GLY A 140 7.94 9.43 -22.87
CA GLY A 140 7.49 10.59 -22.10
C GLY A 140 7.36 11.85 -22.95
N GLU A 141 6.28 12.59 -22.77
CA GLU A 141 6.02 13.89 -23.40
C GLU A 141 5.64 14.94 -22.34
N PHE A 142 6.18 16.16 -22.47
CA PHE A 142 5.80 17.28 -21.62
C PHE A 142 4.68 18.07 -22.30
N VAL A 143 3.56 18.23 -21.61
CA VAL A 143 2.38 18.95 -22.09
C VAL A 143 2.11 20.18 -21.21
N GLU A 144 1.21 21.06 -21.64
CA GLU A 144 0.96 22.35 -20.99
C GLU A 144 0.50 22.19 -19.51
N ASP A 145 -0.20 21.10 -19.19
CA ASP A 145 -0.79 20.83 -17.89
C ASP A 145 -0.16 19.65 -17.13
N GLY A 146 0.98 19.11 -17.60
CA GLY A 146 1.61 17.97 -16.95
C GLY A 146 2.62 17.20 -17.79
N THR A 147 2.72 15.90 -17.52
CA THR A 147 3.53 14.95 -18.30
C THR A 147 2.64 13.80 -18.74
N GLU A 148 2.83 13.35 -19.97
CA GLU A 148 2.16 12.18 -20.52
C GLU A 148 3.18 11.07 -20.75
N THR A 149 2.87 9.87 -20.29
CA THR A 149 3.67 8.66 -20.51
C THR A 149 2.91 7.76 -21.47
N HIS A 150 3.33 7.75 -22.74
CA HIS A 150 2.68 7.02 -23.83
C HIS A 150 3.18 5.57 -23.92
N PHE A 151 2.28 4.65 -24.23
CA PHE A 151 2.56 3.24 -24.49
C PHE A 151 1.44 2.62 -25.33
N SER A 152 1.58 1.36 -25.72
CA SER A 152 0.58 0.66 -26.54
C SER A 152 0.16 -0.67 -25.91
N ILE A 153 -1.13 -1.00 -26.03
CA ILE A 153 -1.68 -2.33 -25.73
C ILE A 153 -2.29 -2.87 -27.01
N GLY A 154 -1.59 -3.80 -27.67
CA GLY A 154 -1.99 -4.30 -28.98
C GLY A 154 -2.00 -3.17 -30.01
N LYS A 155 -3.19 -2.83 -30.53
CA LYS A 155 -3.39 -1.72 -31.50
C LYS A 155 -3.85 -0.41 -30.85
N HIS A 156 -4.08 -0.41 -29.54
CA HIS A 156 -4.64 0.72 -28.81
C HIS A 156 -3.55 1.66 -28.31
N ASN A 157 -3.78 2.96 -28.48
CA ASN A 157 -2.89 3.99 -27.98
C ASN A 157 -3.30 4.35 -26.56
N CYS A 158 -2.35 4.24 -25.64
CA CYS A 158 -2.56 4.48 -24.23
C CYS A 158 -1.61 5.57 -23.76
N TYR A 159 -2.03 6.38 -22.80
CA TYR A 159 -1.11 7.23 -22.06
C TYR A 159 -1.57 7.42 -20.64
N ILE A 160 -0.60 7.59 -19.74
CA ILE A 160 -0.86 8.02 -18.38
C ILE A 160 -0.53 9.49 -18.28
N LYS A 161 -1.53 10.30 -17.93
CA LYS A 161 -1.38 11.73 -17.72
C LYS A 161 -1.13 12.03 -16.25
N ALA A 162 -0.02 12.70 -15.96
CA ALA A 162 0.39 13.14 -14.64
C ALA A 162 0.11 14.65 -14.51
N VAL A 163 -0.89 15.01 -13.72
CA VAL A 163 -1.27 16.41 -13.48
C VAL A 163 -0.92 16.79 -12.04
N SER A 164 -0.22 17.92 -11.90
CA SER A 164 -0.02 18.51 -10.59
C SER A 164 -1.34 19.07 -10.09
N SER A 165 -1.81 18.60 -8.93
CA SER A 165 -3.06 19.08 -8.31
C SER A 165 -3.05 20.58 -7.94
N GLY A 166 -1.95 21.30 -8.15
CA GLY A 166 -1.77 22.71 -7.79
C GLY A 166 -1.76 22.99 -6.29
N LYS A 167 -2.20 22.04 -5.47
CA LYS A 167 -2.15 22.07 -4.02
C LYS A 167 -0.94 21.26 -3.55
N ARG A 168 -0.05 21.93 -2.81
CA ARG A 168 1.18 21.35 -2.22
C ARG A 168 0.97 20.09 -1.35
N ARG A 169 -0.29 19.71 -1.05
CA ARG A 169 -0.70 18.60 -0.18
C ARG A 169 -1.37 17.41 -0.90
N GLU A 170 -1.85 17.56 -2.14
CA GLU A 170 -2.67 16.53 -2.83
C GLU A 170 -1.85 15.62 -3.78
N GLY A 171 -0.58 15.93 -4.01
CA GLY A 171 0.31 15.08 -4.83
C GLY A 171 0.06 15.20 -6.34
N ILE A 172 0.75 14.35 -7.10
CA ILE A 172 0.57 14.19 -8.55
C ILE A 172 -0.56 13.20 -8.77
N LEU A 173 -1.57 13.62 -9.53
CA LEU A 173 -2.68 12.76 -9.95
C LEU A 173 -2.29 12.08 -11.26
N HIS A 174 -2.48 10.76 -11.33
CA HIS A 174 -2.24 9.99 -12.54
C HIS A 174 -3.57 9.46 -13.06
N MET A 175 -3.83 9.70 -14.33
CA MET A 175 -5.04 9.24 -15.03
C MET A 175 -4.60 8.38 -16.20
N LEU A 176 -5.21 7.21 -16.38
CA LEU A 176 -5.00 6.38 -17.56
C LEU A 176 -6.02 6.74 -18.63
N ILE A 177 -5.55 7.05 -19.83
CA ILE A 177 -6.37 7.29 -21.01
C ILE A 177 -6.07 6.21 -22.06
N VAL A 178 -7.12 5.65 -22.65
CA VAL A 178 -7.04 4.66 -23.73
C VAL A 178 -8.02 5.04 -24.82
N ASP A 179 -7.53 5.23 -26.05
CA ASP A 179 -8.31 5.70 -27.21
C ASP A 179 -9.23 6.90 -26.85
N ASP A 180 -8.64 7.91 -26.19
CA ASP A 180 -9.30 9.13 -25.71
C ASP A 180 -10.34 8.95 -24.59
N GLY A 181 -10.51 7.74 -24.05
CA GLY A 181 -11.36 7.44 -22.91
C GLY A 181 -10.57 7.29 -21.60
N GLU A 182 -11.01 7.98 -20.54
CA GLU A 182 -10.43 7.83 -19.20
C GLU A 182 -10.86 6.49 -18.57
N ILE A 183 -9.89 5.79 -17.97
CA ILE A 183 -10.10 4.55 -17.23
C ILE A 183 -10.04 4.84 -15.72
N PRO A 184 -11.07 4.48 -14.94
CA PRO A 184 -11.08 4.70 -13.50
C PRO A 184 -10.02 3.86 -12.79
N GLU A 185 -9.33 4.46 -11.83
CA GLU A 185 -8.38 3.76 -10.97
C GLU A 185 -9.10 2.73 -10.08
N VAL A 186 -8.49 1.56 -9.92
CA VAL A 186 -8.89 0.55 -8.94
C VAL A 186 -8.13 0.82 -7.65
N LEU A 187 -8.87 1.12 -6.58
CA LEU A 187 -8.32 1.21 -5.23
C LEU A 187 -8.08 -0.22 -4.71
N GLU A 188 -6.82 -0.64 -4.69
CA GLU A 188 -6.34 -1.87 -4.02
C GLU A 188 -5.89 -1.60 -2.57
#